data_AF-A0A3D9B3L4-F1
#
_entry.id   AF-A0A3D9B3L4-F1
#
_cell.length_a   1.000
_cell.length_b   1.000
_cell.length_c   1.000
_cell.angle_alpha   90.00
_cell.angle_beta   90.00
_cell.angle_gamma   90.00
#
_symmetry.space_group_name_H-M   'P 1'
#
loop_
_entity.id
_entity.type
_entity.pdbx_description
1 polymer ?
#
loop_
_entity_poly.entity_id
_entity_poly.type
_entity_poly.pdbx_seq_one_letter_code
_entity_poly.pdbx_strand_id
1 'polypeptide(L)'
;MKINGYEYTESEILEALREKGYHVLPFRTYHERHIHGSTFHKEWFDTKCAVKDGENPSEENIYTNVAIREFQTNFVKPKLV
;
A
#
# COMPACT_ATOMS: atom_id res chain seq x y z
N MET A 1 -4.36 7.26 -7.44
CA MET A 1 -4.04 7.25 -6.00
C MET A 1 -3.28 8.53 -5.67
N LYS A 2 -3.61 9.23 -4.57
CA LYS A 2 -3.05 10.57 -4.30
C LYS A 2 -1.86 10.50 -3.35
N ILE A 3 -0.66 10.83 -3.83
CA ILE A 3 0.58 10.89 -3.04
C ILE A 3 1.13 12.32 -3.18
N ASN A 4 1.45 12.98 -2.05
CA ASN A 4 1.97 14.36 -2.03
C ASN A 4 1.11 15.40 -2.78
N GLY A 5 -0.20 15.19 -2.88
CA GLY A 5 -1.08 16.12 -3.61
C GLY A 5 -1.18 15.85 -5.11
N TYR A 6 -0.37 14.94 -5.66
CA TYR A 6 -0.41 14.50 -7.05
C TYR A 6 -1.16 13.18 -7.18
N GLU A 7 -1.90 13.02 -8.27
CA GLU A 7 -2.63 11.81 -8.58
C GLU A 7 -1.77 10.93 -9.48
N TYR A 8 -1.34 9.79 -8.95
CA TYR A 8 -0.55 8.80 -9.69
C TYR A 8 -1.42 7.62 -10.08
N THR A 9 -1.15 7.07 -11.26
CA THR A 9 -1.75 5.82 -11.72
C THR A 9 -1.09 4.62 -11.04
N GLU A 10 -1.77 3.47 -11.05
CA GLU A 10 -1.18 2.23 -10.52
C GLU A 10 0.14 1.90 -11.24
N SER A 11 0.18 2.04 -12.56
CA SER A 11 1.37 1.76 -13.38
C SER A 11 2.58 2.58 -12.95
N GLU A 12 2.42 3.90 -12.77
CA GLU A 12 3.51 4.78 -12.34
C GLU A 12 4.06 4.39 -10.96
N ILE A 13 3.19 4.04 -10.04
CA ILE A 13 3.59 3.61 -8.69
C ILE A 13 4.37 2.29 -8.78
N LEU A 14 3.90 1.33 -9.58
CA LEU A 14 4.58 0.06 -9.76
C LEU A 14 5.94 0.22 -10.45
N GLU A 15 6.05 1.12 -11.43
CA GLU A 15 7.32 1.45 -12.09
C GLU A 15 8.29 2.10 -11.12
N ALA A 16 7.86 3.10 -10.34
CA ALA A 16 8.71 3.76 -9.36
C ALA A 16 9.17 2.82 -8.23
N LEU A 17 8.29 1.90 -7.79
CA LEU A 17 8.66 0.83 -6.84
C LEU A 17 9.68 -0.14 -7.46
N ARG A 18 9.52 -0.48 -8.73
CA ARG A 18 10.47 -1.34 -9.45
C ARG A 18 11.84 -0.67 -9.61
N GLU A 19 11.89 0.63 -9.92
CA GLU A 19 13.14 1.40 -9.96
C GLU A 19 13.86 1.45 -8.61
N LYS A 20 13.10 1.48 -7.50
CA LYS A 20 13.66 1.36 -6.15
C LYS A 20 14.11 -0.06 -5.76
N GLY A 21 13.88 -1.06 -6.62
CA GLY A 21 14.26 -2.45 -6.37
C GLY A 21 13.25 -3.26 -5.57
N TYR A 22 11.98 -2.86 -5.57
CA TYR A 22 10.90 -3.70 -5.03
C TYR A 22 10.40 -4.70 -6.09
N HIS A 23 10.13 -5.92 -5.66
CA HIS A 23 9.47 -6.96 -6.45
C HIS A 23 7.96 -6.88 -6.25
N VAL A 24 7.24 -6.67 -7.34
CA VAL A 24 5.77 -6.64 -7.34
C VAL A 24 5.24 -8.06 -7.49
N LEU A 25 4.55 -8.56 -6.48
CA LEU A 25 3.92 -9.89 -6.49
C LEU A 25 2.39 -9.76 -6.35
N PRO A 26 1.61 -10.61 -7.03
CA PRO A 26 0.17 -10.68 -6.77
C PRO A 26 -0.07 -11.18 -5.34
N PHE A 27 -0.91 -10.49 -4.59
CA PHE A 27 -1.25 -10.83 -3.21
C PHE A 27 -2.76 -10.75 -3.02
N ARG A 28 -3.35 -11.79 -2.43
CA ARG A 28 -4.78 -11.81 -2.14
C ARG A 28 -4.97 -11.66 -0.65
N THR A 29 -5.63 -10.58 -0.25
CA THR A 29 -5.99 -10.33 1.16
C THR A 29 -7.51 -10.38 1.32
N TYR A 30 -7.98 -10.42 2.56
CA TYR A 30 -9.38 -10.30 2.89
C TYR A 30 -9.56 -9.24 3.95
N HIS A 31 -10.64 -8.46 3.84
CA HIS A 31 -11.05 -7.56 4.90
C HIS A 31 -12.25 -8.18 5.62
N GLU A 32 -12.15 -8.28 6.95
CA GLU A 32 -13.25 -8.75 7.80
C GLU A 32 -14.07 -7.54 8.23
N ARG A 33 -15.31 -7.45 7.72
CA ARG A 33 -16.28 -6.48 8.25
C ARG A 33 -17.19 -7.17 9.25
N HIS A 34 -17.27 -6.56 10.44
CA HIS A 34 -18.28 -6.91 11.42
C HIS A 34 -19.66 -6.49 10.90
N ILE A 35 -20.53 -7.47 10.69
CA ILE A 35 -21.96 -7.25 10.49
C ILE A 35 -22.68 -7.57 11.80
N HIS A 36 -23.71 -6.78 12.10
CA HIS A 36 -24.44 -6.76 13.37
C HIS A 36 -24.64 -8.17 13.98
N GLY A 37 -24.13 -8.40 15.19
CA GLY A 37 -24.10 -9.71 15.86
C GLY A 37 -22.71 -10.36 15.90
N SER A 38 -22.68 -11.70 15.89
CA SER A 38 -21.46 -12.54 15.90
C SER A 38 -21.02 -13.02 14.51
N THR A 39 -21.55 -12.41 13.45
CA THR A 39 -21.30 -12.82 12.06
C THR A 39 -20.20 -11.96 11.45
N PHE A 40 -19.24 -12.60 10.79
CA PHE A 40 -18.14 -11.93 10.10
C PHE A 40 -18.34 -12.08 8.59
N HIS A 41 -18.32 -10.97 7.86
CA HIS A 41 -18.28 -11.01 6.40
C HIS A 41 -16.83 -10.85 5.94
N LYS A 42 -16.32 -11.86 5.22
CA LYS A 42 -14.98 -11.84 4.63
C LYS A 42 -15.09 -11.37 3.18
N GLU A 43 -14.68 -10.14 2.93
CA GLU A 43 -14.57 -9.61 1.58
C GLU A 43 -13.15 -9.86 1.07
N TRP A 44 -13.02 -10.72 0.06
CA TRP A 44 -11.72 -11.04 -0.55
C TRP A 44 -11.39 -10.04 -1.64
N PHE A 45 -10.16 -9.53 -1.64
CA PHE A 45 -9.68 -8.60 -2.65
C PHE A 45 -8.32 -9.03 -3.19
N ASP A 46 -8.21 -9.05 -4.52
CA ASP A 46 -6.94 -9.24 -5.21
C ASP A 46 -6.20 -7.90 -5.26
N THR A 47 -4.99 -7.88 -4.73
CA THR A 47 -4.10 -6.71 -4.72
C THR A 47 -2.68 -7.09 -5.12
N LYS A 48 -1.76 -6.14 -5.09
CA LYS A 48 -0.34 -6.35 -5.39
C LYS A 48 0.48 -5.95 -4.18
N CYS A 49 1.49 -6.73 -3.84
CA CYS A 49 2.46 -6.35 -2.81
C CYS A 49 3.78 -5.97 -3.46
N ALA A 50 4.47 -4.99 -2.88
CA ALA A 50 5.82 -4.60 -3.24
C ALA A 50 6.76 -5.03 -2.12
N VAL A 51 7.50 -6.11 -2.34
CA VAL A 51 8.43 -6.69 -1.34
C VAL A 51 9.87 -6.48 -1.75
N LYS A 52 10.77 -6.28 -0.79
CA LYS A 52 12.22 -6.39 -1.04
C LYS A 52 12.67 -7.84 -0.89
N ASP A 53 13.82 -8.16 -1.48
CA ASP A 53 14.40 -9.50 -1.47
C ASP A 53 14.48 -10.04 -0.02
N GLY A 54 13.69 -11.07 0.28
CA GLY A 54 13.59 -11.68 1.61
C GLY A 54 12.41 -11.27 2.49
N GLU A 55 11.55 -10.33 2.08
CA GLU A 55 10.32 -9.98 2.81
C GLU A 55 9.10 -10.78 2.33
N ASN A 56 8.26 -11.21 3.28
CA ASN A 56 7.01 -11.90 2.98
C ASN A 56 5.93 -10.90 2.48
N PRO A 57 5.07 -11.32 1.55
CA PRO A 57 3.92 -10.53 1.15
C PRO A 57 2.93 -10.48 2.33
N SER A 58 2.74 -9.28 2.86
CA SER A 58 1.83 -8.96 3.98
C SER A 58 1.00 -7.74 3.64
N GLU A 59 -0.04 -7.46 4.42
CA GLU A 59 -0.91 -6.28 4.24
C GLU A 59 -0.14 -4.96 4.35
N GLU A 60 0.92 -4.93 5.14
CA GLU A 60 1.84 -3.79 5.26
C GLU A 60 2.64 -3.56 3.98
N ASN A 61 2.90 -4.63 3.22
CA ASN A 61 3.65 -4.62 1.97
C ASN A 61 2.76 -4.43 0.74
N ILE A 62 1.46 -4.13 0.91
CA ILE A 62 0.59 -3.74 -0.21
C ILE A 62 1.23 -2.53 -0.90
N TYR A 63 1.31 -2.56 -2.24
CA TYR A 63 2.01 -1.54 -3.04
C TYR A 63 1.57 -0.11 -2.69
N THR A 64 0.28 0.08 -2.40
CA THR A 64 -0.33 1.31 -1.88
C THR A 64 0.36 1.81 -0.61
N ASN A 65 0.51 0.96 0.40
CA ASN A 65 1.11 1.31 1.68
C ASN A 65 2.61 1.59 1.54
N VAL A 66 3.31 0.75 0.77
CA VAL A 66 4.74 0.93 0.47
C VAL A 66 4.97 2.24 -0.28
N ALA A 67 4.13 2.54 -1.27
CA ALA A 67 4.22 3.78 -2.02
C ALA A 67 3.97 5.00 -1.13
N ILE A 68 2.98 4.95 -0.24
CA ILE A 68 2.76 6.03 0.74
C ILE A 68 4.01 6.16 1.62
N ARG A 69 4.54 5.09 2.19
CA ARG A 69 5.71 5.14 3.07
C ARG A 69 6.97 5.67 2.38
N GLU A 70 7.21 5.28 1.13
CA GLU A 70 8.43 5.60 0.39
C GLU A 70 8.39 6.96 -0.31
N PHE A 71 7.20 7.36 -0.79
CA PHE A 71 7.03 8.59 -1.58
C PHE A 71 6.35 9.71 -0.81
N GLN A 72 5.60 9.44 0.27
CA GLN A 72 5.04 10.52 1.09
C GLN A 72 6.19 11.24 1.80
N THR A 73 6.44 12.47 1.37
CA THR A 73 7.45 13.31 2.01
C THR A 73 6.91 13.70 3.38
N ASN A 74 7.68 13.46 4.45
CA ASN A 74 7.33 13.87 5.79
C ASN A 74 6.94 15.35 5.78
N PHE A 75 5.65 15.64 5.88
CA PHE A 75 5.14 16.99 6.07
C PHE A 75 5.46 17.35 7.53
N VAL A 76 6.73 17.68 7.79
CA VAL A 76 7.14 18.19 9.09
C VAL A 76 6.41 19.52 9.25
N LYS A 77 5.43 19.55 10.15
CA LYS A 77 4.69 20.76 10.49
C LYS A 77 5.73 21.85 10.82
N PRO A 78 5.80 22.94 10.05
CA PRO A 78 6.76 23.99 10.36
C PRO A 78 6.44 24.52 11.77
N LYS A 79 7.48 24.68 12.60
CA LYS A 79 7.32 25.33 13.90
C LYS A 79 6.87 26.77 13.62
N LEU A 80 5.71 27.14 14.15
CA LEU A 80 5.27 28.53 14.21
C LEU A 80 6.25 29.24 15.16
N VAL A 81 7.10 30.10 14.60
CA VAL A 81 7.92 31.05 15.35
C VAL A 81 7.14 32.34 15.48
#